data_AF-A0A199W754-F1
#
_entry.id   AF-A0A199W754-F1
#
_cell.length_a   1.000
_cell.length_b   1.000
_cell.length_c   1.000
_cell.angle_alpha   90.00
_cell.angle_beta   90.00
_cell.angle_gamma   90.00
#
_symmetry.space_group_name_H-M   'P 1'
#
loop_
_entity.id
_entity.type
_entity.pdbx_description
1 polymer ?
#
loop_
_entity_poly.entity_id
_entity_poly.type
_entity_poly.pdbx_seq_one_letter_code
_entity_poly.pdbx_strand_id
1 'polypeptide(L)'
;MVLVWEYGEKSGFPSWKGLSWGMVPLLGGALCACTWHFFYNSESLEVLVAIQGALTVIGNMTMCIAAFRIFKASQEGSKSS
;
A
#
# COMPACT_ATOMS: atom_id res chain seq x y z
N MET A 1 1.25 6.58 6.30
CA MET A 1 -0.08 6.38 5.67
C MET A 1 -1.14 7.32 6.21
N VAL A 2 -1.08 7.71 7.49
CA VAL A 2 -2.01 8.69 8.11
C VAL A 2 -2.12 10.01 7.31
N LEU A 3 -1.01 10.56 6.81
CA LEU A 3 -1.05 11.79 6.02
C LEU A 3 -1.86 11.66 4.71
N VAL A 4 -1.79 10.50 4.04
CA VAL A 4 -2.56 10.23 2.82
C VAL A 4 -4.05 10.12 3.15
N TRP A 5 -4.38 9.58 4.32
CA TRP A 5 -5.75 9.52 4.82
C TRP A 5 -6.29 10.92 5.13
N GLU A 6 -5.55 11.71 5.91
CA GLU A 6 -5.94 13.08 6.25
C GLU A 6 -6.06 13.99 5.04
N TYR A 7 -5.23 13.77 4.01
CA TYR A 7 -5.36 14.45 2.73
C TYR A 7 -6.70 14.10 2.04
N GLY A 8 -7.04 12.81 1.94
CA GLY A 8 -8.37 12.38 1.44
C GLY A 8 -9.53 12.96 2.26
N GLU A 9 -9.33 13.03 3.58
CA GLU A 9 -9.99 13.88 4.58
C GLU A 9 -10.43 15.26 4.11
N LYS A 10 -9.41 16.12 4.08
CA LYS A 10 -9.50 17.57 3.92
C LYS A 10 -9.81 17.98 2.49
N SER A 11 -9.38 17.19 1.51
CA SER A 11 -9.58 17.49 0.08
C SER A 11 -10.89 16.95 -0.49
N GLY A 12 -11.70 16.23 0.30
CA GLY A 12 -12.98 15.68 -0.16
C GLY A 12 -12.83 14.52 -1.16
N PHE A 13 -11.67 13.86 -1.20
CA PHE A 13 -11.39 12.74 -2.10
C PHE A 13 -11.32 11.41 -1.33
N PRO A 14 -12.45 10.76 -1.00
CA PRO A 14 -12.48 9.55 -0.17
C PRO A 14 -11.69 8.38 -0.79
N SER A 15 -11.47 8.37 -2.10
CA SER A 15 -10.64 7.37 -2.80
C SER A 15 -9.20 7.30 -2.28
N TRP A 16 -8.66 8.39 -1.74
CA TRP A 16 -7.30 8.45 -1.17
C TRP A 16 -7.18 7.72 0.17
N LYS A 17 -8.30 7.51 0.88
CA LYS A 17 -8.34 6.64 2.06
C LYS A 17 -8.07 5.17 1.69
N GLY A 18 -8.58 4.73 0.54
CA GLY A 18 -8.30 3.41 -0.01
C GLY A 18 -6.83 3.21 -0.37
N LEU A 19 -6.17 4.26 -0.89
CA LEU A 19 -4.73 4.24 -1.16
C LEU A 19 -3.92 4.02 0.11
N SER A 20 -4.30 4.66 1.22
CA SER A 20 -3.62 4.50 2.51
C SER A 20 -3.61 3.05 3.01
N TRP A 21 -4.71 2.32 2.80
CA TRP A 21 -4.79 0.89 3.12
C TRP A 21 -3.94 0.03 2.17
N GLY A 22 -3.90 0.36 0.87
CA GLY A 22 -3.06 -0.34 -0.11
C GLY A 22 -1.56 -0.23 0.16
N MET A 23 -1.13 0.78 0.91
CA MET A 23 0.28 0.94 1.30
C MET A 23 0.70 0.10 2.52
N VAL A 24 -0.25 -0.46 3.29
CA VAL A 24 0.04 -1.26 4.50
C VAL A 24 0.80 -2.55 4.18
N PRO A 25 0.41 -3.36 3.16
CA PRO A 25 1.16 -4.56 2.79
C PRO A 25 2.61 -4.27 2.39
N LEU A 26 2.87 -3.15 1.70
CA LEU A 26 4.23 -2.75 1.31
C LEU A 26 5.11 -2.48 2.54
N LEU A 27 4.56 -1.78 3.55
CA LEU A 27 5.25 -1.58 4.82
C LEU A 27 5.50 -2.92 5.53
N GLY A 28 4.51 -3.82 5.53
CA GLY A 28 4.67 -5.17 6.09
C GLY A 28 5.81 -5.94 5.42
N GLY A 29 5.92 -5.89 4.09
CA GLY A 29 7.01 -6.50 3.35
C GLY A 29 8.38 -5.93 3.73
N ALA A 30 8.48 -4.61 3.89
CA ALA A 30 9.71 -3.97 4.38
C ALA A 30 10.09 -4.42 5.80
N LEU A 31 9.10 -4.58 6.70
CA LEU A 31 9.33 -5.07 8.05
C LEU A 31 9.79 -6.54 8.07
N CYS A 32 9.26 -7.40 7.19
CA CYS A 32 9.75 -8.77 7.01
C CYS A 32 11.24 -8.77 6.60
N ALA A 33 11.62 -7.93 5.63
CA ALA A 33 13.00 -7.78 5.20
C ALA A 33 13.91 -7.31 6.35
N CYS A 34 13.51 -6.25 7.05
CA CYS A 34 14.26 -5.70 8.19
C CYS A 34 14.41 -6.71 9.32
N THR A 35 13.38 -7.51 9.60
CA THR A 35 13.42 -8.54 10.65
C THR A 35 14.38 -9.65 10.26
N TRP A 36 14.30 -10.18 9.04
CA TRP A 36 15.22 -11.22 8.58
C TRP A 36 16.67 -10.72 8.58
N HIS A 37 16.90 -9.48 8.15
CA HIS A 37 18.21 -8.85 8.19
C HIS A 37 18.73 -8.62 9.62
N PHE A 38 17.87 -8.20 10.55
CA PHE A 38 18.22 -8.01 11.96
C PHE A 38 18.71 -9.31 12.62
N PHE A 39 18.16 -10.46 12.21
CA PHE A 39 18.62 -11.79 12.65
C PHE A 39 19.69 -12.40 11.73
N TYR A 40 20.51 -11.57 11.09
CA TYR A 40 21.63 -11.98 10.23
C TYR A 40 21.25 -12.97 9.13
N ASN A 41 20.03 -12.89 8.60
CA ASN A 41 19.51 -13.77 7.57
C ASN A 41 19.51 -15.26 7.99
N SER A 42 19.21 -15.54 9.25
CA SER A 42 19.06 -16.92 9.74
C SER A 42 18.10 -17.73 8.87
N GLU A 43 18.48 -18.95 8.50
CA GLU A 43 17.63 -19.88 7.73
C GLU A 43 16.30 -20.18 8.42
N SER A 44 16.29 -20.18 9.76
CA SER A 44 15.06 -20.39 10.54
C SER A 44 13.97 -19.33 10.27
N LEU A 45 14.35 -18.16 9.76
CA LEU A 45 13.46 -17.05 9.43
C LEU A 45 13.25 -16.87 7.91
N GLU A 46 13.73 -17.79 7.06
CA GLU A 46 13.59 -17.70 5.61
C GLU A 46 12.13 -17.55 5.15
N VAL A 47 11.17 -18.06 5.91
CA VAL A 47 9.73 -17.86 5.68
C VAL A 47 9.34 -16.38 5.56
N LEU A 48 10.07 -15.46 6.22
CA LEU A 48 9.85 -14.02 6.09
C LEU A 48 10.11 -13.52 4.66
N VAL A 49 10.99 -14.15 3.90
CA VAL A 49 11.27 -13.81 2.49
C VAL A 49 10.06 -14.16 1.63
N ALA A 50 9.46 -15.33 1.84
CA ALA A 50 8.23 -15.72 1.15
C ALA A 50 7.07 -14.77 1.49
N ILE A 51 6.91 -14.43 2.77
CA ILE A 51 5.89 -13.47 3.23
C ILE A 51 6.15 -12.07 2.64
N GLN A 52 7.39 -11.61 2.62
CA GLN A 52 7.78 -10.35 1.99
C GLN A 52 7.40 -10.34 0.51
N GLY A 53 7.67 -11.43 -0.21
CA GLY A 53 7.27 -11.60 -1.61
C GLY A 53 5.75 -11.51 -1.79
N ALA A 54 4.98 -12.24 -0.98
CA ALA A 54 3.53 -12.21 -1.01
C ALA A 54 2.97 -10.81 -0.71
N LEU A 55 3.47 -10.15 0.33
CA LEU A 55 3.09 -8.79 0.70
C LEU A 55 3.46 -7.76 -0.36
N THR A 56 4.55 -7.98 -1.09
CA THR A 56 4.94 -7.14 -2.23
C THR A 56 3.95 -7.27 -3.38
N VAL A 57 3.55 -8.49 -3.75
CA VAL A 57 2.56 -8.72 -4.80
C VAL A 57 1.21 -8.11 -4.40
N ILE A 58 0.74 -8.39 -3.19
CA ILE A 58 -0.52 -7.85 -2.67
C ILE A 58 -0.46 -6.32 -2.58
N GLY A 59 0.65 -5.76 -2.10
CA GLY A 59 0.86 -4.32 -1.99
C GLY A 59 0.80 -3.62 -3.34
N ASN A 60 1.49 -4.14 -4.35
CA ASN A 60 1.44 -3.56 -5.70
C ASN A 60 0.04 -3.69 -6.33
N MET A 61 -0.63 -4.84 -6.18
CA MET A 61 -1.99 -5.02 -6.68
C MET A 61 -2.97 -4.05 -6.02
N THR A 62 -2.94 -3.93 -4.70
CA THR A 62 -3.83 -3.02 -3.95
C THR A 62 -3.56 -1.56 -4.29
N MET A 63 -2.30 -1.16 -4.44
CA MET A 63 -1.93 0.17 -4.93
C MET A 63 -2.45 0.43 -6.35
N CYS A 64 -2.35 -0.53 -7.26
CA CYS A 64 -2.87 -0.40 -8.62
C CYS A 64 -4.39 -0.20 -8.63
N ILE A 65 -5.12 -0.99 -7.84
CA ILE A 65 -6.58 -0.86 -7.69
C ILE A 65 -6.94 0.51 -7.10
N ALA A 66 -6.21 0.97 -6.08
CA ALA A 66 -6.45 2.28 -5.48
C ALA A 66 -6.17 3.43 -6.46
N ALA A 67 -5.08 3.36 -7.22
CA ALA A 67 -4.74 4.33 -8.25
C ALA A 67 -5.81 4.39 -9.35
N PHE A 68 -6.31 3.23 -9.81
CA PHE A 68 -7.39 3.16 -10.77
C PHE A 68 -8.68 3.82 -10.26
N ARG A 69 -9.03 3.60 -8.99
CA ARG A 69 -10.18 4.26 -8.35
C ARG A 69 -10.04 5.77 -8.27
N ILE A 70 -8.83 6.26 -7.97
CA ILE A 70 -8.54 7.71 -7.96
C ILE A 70 -8.67 8.28 -9.38
N PHE A 71 -8.12 7.59 -10.39
CA PHE A 71 -8.22 8.01 -11.79
C PHE A 71 -9.68 8.11 -12.26
N LYS A 72 -10.50 7.10 -11.96
CA LYS A 72 -11.92 7.10 -12.31
C LYS A 72 -12.68 8.25 -11.63
N ALA A 73 -12.44 8.45 -10.32
CA ALA A 73 -13.04 9.56 -9.58
C ALA A 73 -12.62 10.93 -10.14
N SER A 74 -11.36 11.06 -10.60
CA SER A 74 -10.86 12.29 -11.23
C SER A 74 -11.56 12.57 -12.57
N GLN A 75 -11.83 11.55 -13.38
CA GLN A 75 -12.55 11.73 -14.65
C GLN A 75 -14.01 12.16 -14.44
N GLU A 76 -14.70 11.57 -13.45
CA GLU A 76 -16.08 11.92 -13.12
C GLU A 76 -16.20 13.38 -12.66
N GLY A 77 -15.23 13.87 -11.88
CA GLY A 77 -15.16 15.28 -11.49
C GLY A 77 -14.96 16.23 -12.68
N SER A 78 -14.11 15.87 -13.65
CA SER A 78 -13.87 16.70 -14.84
C SER A 78 -15.04 16.71 -15.83
N LYS A 79 -15.90 15.69 -15.83
CA LYS A 79 -17.05 15.60 -16.74
C LYS A 79 -18.30 16.31 -16.24
N SER A 80 -18.31 16.70 -14.95
CA SER A 80 -19.41 17.42 -14.29
C SER A 80 -19.19 18.93 -14.20
N SER A 81 -18.08 19.45 -14.76
CA SER A 81 -17.76 20.87 -14.87
C SER A 81 -17.86 21.34 -16.31
#